data_AF-A0A4Q3DBT6-F1
#
_entry.id   AF-A0A4Q3DBT6-F1
#
_cell.length_a   1.000
_cell.length_b   1.000
_cell.length_c   1.000
_cell.angle_alpha   90.00
_cell.angle_beta   90.00
_cell.angle_gamma   90.00
#
_symmetry.space_group_name_H-M   'P 1'
#
loop_
_entity.id
_entity.type
_entity.pdbx_description
1 polymer ?
#
loop_
_entity_poly.entity_id
_entity_poly.type
_entity_poly.pdbx_seq_one_letter_code
_entity_poly.pdbx_strand_id
1 'polypeptide(L)'
;RLQTAAAVNEAFDRVVRAVPGGNQALVSPMRQGGVELLVGVTRDPTFGPVLTVGLGGIWVEILHDAQIRVLPVSRETVVEMLHALRGFALLAGARGGLRADLDAVVDAILSVADGALALGERLDAVEVNPLLAFEHGAEALDALVITRE
;
A
#
# COMPACT_ATOMS: atom_id res chain seq x y z
N ARG A 1 -8.02 18.06 11.44
CA ARG A 1 -8.20 16.69 11.99
C ARG A 1 -9.62 16.59 12.55
N LEU A 2 -10.31 15.46 12.36
CA LEU A 2 -11.66 15.25 12.90
C LEU A 2 -11.54 14.78 14.36
N GLN A 3 -11.58 15.71 15.31
CA GLN A 3 -11.29 15.43 16.73
C GLN A 3 -12.53 15.26 17.61
N THR A 4 -13.74 15.51 17.08
CA THR A 4 -15.00 15.42 17.82
C THR A 4 -16.08 14.75 16.97
N ALA A 5 -17.08 14.16 17.61
CA ALA A 5 -18.24 13.60 16.92
C ALA A 5 -18.96 14.64 16.05
N ALA A 6 -19.08 15.88 16.54
CA ALA A 6 -19.65 16.99 15.77
C ALA A 6 -18.84 17.26 14.49
N ALA A 7 -17.51 17.33 14.59
CA ALA A 7 -16.65 17.53 13.42
C ALA A 7 -16.74 16.38 12.40
N VAL A 8 -16.92 15.15 12.86
CA VAL A 8 -17.15 13.97 12.00
C VAL A 8 -18.49 14.10 11.26
N ASN A 9 -19.58 14.44 11.97
CA ASN A 9 -20.90 14.61 11.36
C ASN A 9 -20.90 15.75 10.32
N GLU A 10 -20.28 16.88 10.63
CA GLU A 10 -20.14 17.98 9.67
C GLU A 10 -19.33 17.58 8.44
N ALA A 11 -18.28 16.77 8.62
CA ALA A 11 -17.50 16.25 7.50
C ALA A 11 -18.31 15.27 6.64
N PHE A 12 -19.06 14.37 7.28
CA PHE A 12 -19.97 13.45 6.60
C PHE A 12 -20.98 14.19 5.72
N ASP A 13 -21.66 15.19 6.27
CA ASP A 13 -22.62 16.00 5.54
C ASP A 13 -22.01 16.71 4.34
N ARG A 14 -20.75 17.18 4.44
CA ARG A 14 -20.03 17.78 3.31
C ARG A 14 -19.71 16.76 2.23
N VAL A 15 -19.21 15.58 2.59
CA VAL A 15 -18.86 14.52 1.64
C VAL A 15 -20.09 14.01 0.90
N VAL A 16 -21.18 13.70 1.62
CA VAL A 16 -22.45 13.21 1.05
C VAL A 16 -23.06 14.24 0.09
N ARG A 17 -23.03 15.54 0.43
CA ARG A 17 -23.51 16.59 -0.49
C ARG A 17 -22.66 16.76 -1.74
N ALA A 18 -21.36 16.44 -1.66
CA ALA A 18 -20.43 16.59 -2.77
C ALA A 18 -20.44 15.40 -3.75
N VAL A 19 -20.93 14.23 -3.33
CA VAL A 19 -20.90 12.99 -4.12
C VAL A 19 -22.33 12.60 -4.53
N PRO A 20 -22.73 12.79 -5.81
CA PRO A 20 -24.04 12.38 -6.29
C PRO A 20 -24.29 10.88 -6.06
N GLY A 21 -25.36 10.53 -5.36
CA GLY A 21 -25.69 9.14 -5.03
C GLY A 21 -24.91 8.54 -3.85
N GLY A 22 -23.94 9.27 -3.27
CA GLY A 22 -23.24 8.86 -2.07
C GLY A 22 -24.10 9.06 -0.83
N ASN A 23 -24.34 7.99 -0.06
CA ASN A 23 -25.09 8.05 1.21
C ASN A 23 -24.33 7.41 2.38
N GLN A 24 -23.07 7.03 2.16
CA GLN A 24 -22.23 6.31 3.11
C GLN A 24 -20.80 6.87 3.08
N ALA A 25 -20.11 6.75 4.19
CA ALA A 25 -18.69 7.08 4.32
C ALA A 25 -18.01 6.09 5.25
N LEU A 26 -16.75 5.79 4.97
CA LEU A 26 -15.88 5.06 5.87
C LEU A 26 -15.24 6.03 6.88
N VAL A 27 -15.30 5.70 8.17
CA VAL A 27 -14.60 6.45 9.22
C VAL A 27 -13.38 5.64 9.64
N SER A 28 -12.20 6.20 9.41
CA SER A 28 -10.92 5.55 9.68
C SER A 28 -10.03 6.40 10.59
N PRO A 29 -9.13 5.79 11.38
CA PRO A 29 -8.10 6.52 12.10
C PRO A 29 -7.19 7.32 11.17
N MET A 30 -6.82 8.53 11.55
CA MET A 30 -5.86 9.33 10.79
C MET A 30 -4.42 8.93 11.18
N ARG A 31 -3.83 7.99 10.43
CA ARG A 31 -2.44 7.54 10.62
C ARG A 31 -1.43 8.58 10.13
N GLN A 32 -0.30 8.68 10.82
CA GLN A 32 0.81 9.60 10.49
C GLN A 32 2.15 9.02 10.98
N GLY A 33 3.26 9.54 10.47
CA GLY A 33 4.60 9.29 11.02
C GLY A 33 5.27 7.99 10.58
N GLY A 34 4.78 7.36 9.50
CA GLY A 34 5.40 6.18 8.90
C GLY A 34 6.06 6.47 7.55
N VAL A 35 6.71 5.45 6.98
CA VAL A 35 7.22 5.48 5.60
C VAL A 35 6.17 4.89 4.68
N GLU A 36 5.77 5.64 3.65
CA GLU A 36 4.79 5.17 2.67
C GLU A 36 5.46 4.26 1.64
N LEU A 37 4.79 3.16 1.31
CA LEU A 37 5.12 2.22 0.26
C LEU A 37 3.95 2.09 -0.71
N LEU A 38 4.25 1.79 -1.96
CA LEU A 38 3.30 1.30 -2.95
C LEU A 38 3.53 -0.19 -3.13
N VAL A 39 2.46 -0.98 -3.05
CA VAL A 39 2.50 -2.42 -3.28
C VAL A 39 1.38 -2.77 -4.23
N GLY A 40 1.70 -3.29 -5.41
CA GLY A 40 0.69 -3.64 -6.39
C GLY A 40 0.97 -4.98 -7.07
N VAL A 41 -0.08 -5.68 -7.47
CA VAL A 41 0.01 -6.83 -8.37
C VAL A 41 -0.83 -6.50 -9.60
N THR A 42 -0.22 -6.60 -10.77
CA THR A 42 -0.91 -6.48 -12.06
C THR A 42 -0.71 -7.73 -12.87
N ARG A 43 -1.64 -8.04 -13.77
CA ARG A 43 -1.45 -9.16 -14.68
C ARG A 43 -0.76 -8.70 -15.97
N ASP A 44 0.46 -9.18 -16.15
CA ASP A 44 1.17 -9.10 -17.42
C ASP A 44 0.67 -10.19 -18.40
N PRO A 45 0.46 -9.86 -19.69
CA PRO A 45 -0.02 -10.84 -20.69
C PRO A 45 0.92 -12.02 -20.95
N THR A 46 2.21 -11.86 -20.69
CA THR A 46 3.25 -12.87 -20.95
C THR A 46 3.64 -13.61 -19.68
N PHE A 47 3.85 -12.88 -18.59
CA PHE A 47 4.39 -13.43 -17.35
C PHE A 47 3.32 -13.77 -16.31
N GLY A 48 2.06 -13.38 -16.52
CA GLY A 48 1.00 -13.56 -15.55
C GLY A 48 1.08 -12.52 -14.42
N PRO A 49 0.75 -12.86 -13.16
CA PRO A 49 0.74 -11.88 -12.07
C PRO A 49 2.15 -11.40 -11.71
N VAL A 50 2.32 -10.09 -11.67
CA VAL A 50 3.58 -9.40 -11.40
C VAL A 50 3.41 -8.46 -10.21
N LEU A 51 4.20 -8.71 -9.16
CA LEU A 51 4.32 -7.88 -7.97
C LEU A 51 5.25 -6.69 -8.23
N THR A 52 4.79 -5.51 -7.83
CA THR A 52 5.54 -4.25 -7.79
C THR A 52 5.58 -3.74 -6.36
N VAL A 53 6.77 -3.40 -5.88
CA VAL A 53 6.98 -2.77 -4.57
C VAL A 53 7.85 -1.53 -4.77
N GLY A 54 7.41 -0.39 -4.26
CA GLY A 54 8.15 0.88 -4.35
C GLY A 54 7.91 1.76 -3.15
N LEU A 55 8.69 2.84 -3.02
CA LEU A 55 8.44 3.88 -2.02
C LEU A 55 7.31 4.79 -2.48
N GLY A 56 6.32 5.03 -1.61
CA GLY A 56 5.16 5.89 -1.85
C GLY A 56 5.46 7.39 -1.72
N GLY A 57 4.43 8.21 -1.91
CA GLY A 57 4.50 9.67 -1.85
C GLY A 57 5.31 10.29 -3.00
N ILE A 58 5.93 11.45 -2.75
CA ILE A 58 6.70 12.21 -3.76
C ILE A 58 7.86 11.42 -4.39
N TRP A 59 8.26 10.31 -3.76
CA TRP A 59 9.41 9.51 -4.16
C TRP A 59 9.09 8.62 -5.38
N VAL A 60 7.84 8.18 -5.56
CA VAL A 60 7.42 7.41 -6.75
C VAL A 60 7.71 8.20 -8.03
N GLU A 61 7.22 9.45 -8.08
CA GLU A 61 7.27 10.29 -9.29
C GLU A 61 8.68 10.79 -9.61
N ILE A 62 9.50 11.01 -8.58
CA ILE A 62 10.84 11.61 -8.74
C ILE A 62 11.90 10.53 -8.96
N LEU A 63 11.86 9.42 -8.21
CA LEU A 63 12.94 8.44 -8.21
C LEU A 63 12.70 7.26 -9.15
N HIS A 64 11.45 7.01 -9.56
CA HIS A 64 11.06 5.79 -10.29
C HIS A 64 11.62 4.53 -9.61
N ASP A 65 11.59 4.51 -8.28
CA ASP A 65 12.24 3.51 -7.43
C ASP A 65 11.25 2.41 -7.06
N ALA A 66 11.19 1.39 -7.93
CA ALA A 66 10.34 0.22 -7.74
C ALA A 66 11.10 -1.06 -8.10
N GLN A 67 10.78 -2.12 -7.38
CA GLN A 67 11.20 -3.48 -7.66
C GLN A 67 10.02 -4.29 -8.17
N ILE A 68 10.28 -5.11 -9.19
CA ILE A 68 9.26 -5.90 -9.88
C ILE A 68 9.67 -7.37 -9.86
N ARG A 69 8.75 -8.27 -9.53
CA ARG A 69 8.94 -9.73 -9.58
C ARG A 69 7.68 -10.45 -10.07
N VAL A 70 7.86 -11.51 -10.83
CA VAL A 70 6.76 -12.41 -11.21
C VAL A 70 6.37 -13.24 -9.99
N LEU A 71 5.07 -13.40 -9.73
CA LEU A 71 4.56 -14.24 -8.65
C LEU A 71 4.58 -15.74 -9.05
N PRO A 72 4.73 -16.67 -8.09
CA PRO A 72 4.86 -16.44 -6.65
C PRO A 72 6.28 -15.99 -6.24
N VAL A 73 6.38 -15.30 -5.10
CA VAL A 73 7.64 -14.87 -4.48
C VAL A 73 7.76 -15.42 -3.06
N SER A 74 8.99 -15.64 -2.60
CA SER A 74 9.24 -16.01 -1.21
C SER A 74 9.40 -14.78 -0.31
N ARG A 75 9.36 -14.98 1.00
CA ARG A 75 9.70 -13.95 1.99
C ARG A 75 11.09 -13.35 1.72
N GLU A 76 12.08 -14.19 1.45
CA GLU A 76 13.46 -13.78 1.15
C GLU A 76 13.50 -12.91 -0.10
N THR A 77 12.72 -13.27 -1.13
CA THR A 77 12.61 -12.47 -2.35
C THR A 77 12.04 -11.08 -2.06
N VAL A 78 11.01 -10.98 -1.22
CA VAL A 78 10.41 -9.68 -0.83
C VAL A 78 11.40 -8.86 -0.01
N VAL A 79 12.15 -9.48 0.91
CA VAL A 79 13.23 -8.83 1.66
C VAL A 79 14.29 -8.27 0.70
N GLU A 80 14.72 -9.05 -0.29
CA GLU A 80 15.68 -8.59 -1.31
C GLU A 80 15.12 -7.43 -2.14
N MET A 81 13.84 -7.47 -2.52
CA MET A 81 13.18 -6.36 -3.22
C MET A 81 13.23 -5.09 -2.37
N LEU A 82 12.89 -5.15 -1.07
CA LEU A 82 12.95 -3.97 -0.20
C LEU A 82 14.37 -3.41 -0.09
N HIS A 83 15.38 -4.27 0.09
CA HIS A 83 16.78 -3.84 0.18
C HIS A 83 17.32 -3.26 -1.15
N ALA A 84 16.75 -3.66 -2.29
CA ALA A 84 17.12 -3.16 -3.60
C ALA A 84 16.50 -1.80 -3.95
N LEU A 85 15.57 -1.28 -3.12
CA LEU A 85 15.06 0.09 -3.28
C LEU A 85 16.18 1.10 -3.00
N ARG A 86 16.36 2.06 -3.90
CA ARG A 86 17.33 3.16 -3.74
C ARG A 86 17.09 3.94 -2.45
N GLY A 87 15.83 4.11 -2.07
CA GLY A 87 15.43 4.77 -0.84
C GLY A 87 15.28 3.85 0.37
N PHE A 88 15.77 2.59 0.34
CA PHE A 88 15.70 1.67 1.48
C PHE A 88 16.18 2.28 2.81
N ALA A 89 17.14 3.20 2.74
CA ALA A 89 17.64 3.94 3.91
C ALA A 89 16.52 4.65 4.71
N LEU A 90 15.41 5.04 4.07
CA LEU A 90 14.24 5.60 4.75
C LEU A 90 13.56 4.57 5.65
N LEU A 91 13.40 3.33 5.18
CA LEU A 91 12.88 2.22 5.99
C LEU A 91 13.85 1.85 7.11
N ALA A 92 15.16 2.02 6.89
CA ALA A 92 16.19 1.74 7.88
C ALA A 92 16.37 2.83 8.96
N GLY A 93 15.59 3.92 8.92
CA GLY A 93 15.67 5.00 9.91
C GLY A 93 16.78 6.03 9.64
N ALA A 94 17.11 6.29 8.37
CA ALA A 94 18.13 7.29 8.02
C ALA A 94 17.85 8.66 8.64
N ARG A 95 18.94 9.35 9.02
CA ARG A 95 18.94 10.70 9.64
C ARG A 95 18.14 10.79 10.96
N GLY A 96 18.12 9.71 11.74
CA GLY A 96 17.37 9.66 13.01
C GLY A 96 15.85 9.53 12.81
N GLY A 97 15.44 9.14 11.60
CA GLY A 97 14.07 8.77 11.30
C GLY A 97 13.68 7.46 11.97
N LEU A 98 12.38 7.22 12.02
CA LEU A 98 11.82 5.97 12.53
C LEU A 98 12.31 4.79 11.67
N ARG A 99 12.74 3.72 12.33
CA ARG A 99 13.11 2.46 11.68
C ARG A 99 11.85 1.62 11.50
N ALA A 100 11.51 1.29 10.27
CA ALA A 100 10.32 0.51 9.97
C ALA A 100 10.45 -0.94 10.47
N ASP A 101 9.33 -1.50 10.90
CA ASP A 101 9.15 -2.93 11.15
C ASP A 101 9.14 -3.68 9.82
N LEU A 102 10.33 -4.07 9.36
CA LEU A 102 10.49 -4.74 8.06
C LEU A 102 9.76 -6.08 8.00
N ASP A 103 9.64 -6.81 9.11
CA ASP A 103 8.96 -8.10 9.11
C ASP A 103 7.47 -7.91 8.84
N ALA A 104 6.84 -6.93 9.50
CA ALA A 104 5.43 -6.58 9.26
C ALA A 104 5.18 -6.05 7.85
N VAL A 105 6.11 -5.27 7.29
CA VAL A 105 6.02 -4.82 5.88
C VAL A 105 6.06 -6.02 4.93
N VAL A 106 6.97 -6.96 5.15
CA VAL A 106 7.09 -8.16 4.33
C VAL A 106 5.83 -9.04 4.45
N ASP A 107 5.29 -9.21 5.66
CA ASP A 107 4.01 -9.92 5.86
C ASP A 107 2.85 -9.27 5.10
N ALA A 108 2.76 -7.95 5.12
CA ALA A 108 1.74 -7.22 4.38
C ALA A 108 1.88 -7.42 2.86
N ILE A 109 3.10 -7.32 2.33
CA ILE A 109 3.38 -7.54 0.90
C ILE A 109 3.03 -8.97 0.48
N LEU A 110 3.43 -9.97 1.28
CA LEU A 110 3.10 -11.36 1.01
C LEU A 110 1.59 -11.61 1.06
N SER A 111 0.88 -10.98 2.01
CA SER A 111 -0.58 -11.07 2.10
C SER A 111 -1.28 -10.53 0.86
N VAL A 112 -0.77 -9.42 0.27
CA VAL A 112 -1.27 -8.89 -1.01
C VAL A 112 -0.98 -9.86 -2.15
N ALA A 113 0.24 -10.42 -2.21
CA ALA A 113 0.62 -11.39 -3.23
C ALA A 113 -0.23 -12.67 -3.16
N ASP A 114 -0.45 -13.22 -1.96
CA ASP A 114 -1.26 -14.40 -1.72
C ASP A 114 -2.73 -14.15 -2.06
N GLY A 115 -3.27 -12.99 -1.69
CA GLY A 115 -4.62 -12.57 -2.07
C GLY A 115 -4.77 -12.48 -3.59
N ALA A 116 -3.76 -11.94 -4.28
CA ALA A 116 -3.76 -11.85 -5.73
C ALA A 116 -3.72 -13.22 -6.40
N LEU A 117 -2.88 -14.14 -5.91
CA LEU A 117 -2.81 -15.52 -6.37
C LEU A 117 -4.13 -16.27 -6.12
N ALA A 118 -4.77 -16.04 -4.97
CA ALA A 118 -6.05 -16.67 -4.62
C ALA A 118 -7.21 -16.21 -5.53
N LEU A 119 -7.19 -14.96 -5.99
CA LEU A 119 -8.15 -14.46 -6.98
C LEU A 119 -7.88 -15.00 -8.41
N GLY A 120 -6.66 -15.42 -8.69
CA GLY A 120 -6.27 -16.09 -9.93
C GLY A 120 -6.60 -15.27 -11.17
N GLU A 121 -7.29 -15.87 -12.15
CA GLU A 121 -7.69 -15.19 -13.39
C GLU A 121 -8.74 -14.11 -13.19
N ARG A 122 -9.39 -14.01 -12.02
CA ARG A 122 -10.41 -12.97 -11.80
C ARG A 122 -9.77 -11.61 -11.49
N LEU A 123 -8.50 -11.57 -11.12
CA LEU A 123 -7.79 -10.33 -10.82
C LEU A 123 -7.13 -9.74 -12.07
N ASP A 124 -7.42 -8.47 -12.32
CA ASP A 124 -6.65 -7.65 -13.27
C ASP A 124 -5.55 -6.88 -12.54
N ALA A 125 -5.91 -6.22 -11.42
CA ALA A 125 -4.96 -5.48 -10.61
C ALA A 125 -5.40 -5.38 -9.14
N VAL A 126 -4.43 -5.40 -8.23
CA VAL A 126 -4.58 -4.87 -6.88
C VAL A 126 -3.47 -3.86 -6.64
N GLU A 127 -3.79 -2.72 -6.04
CA GLU A 127 -2.83 -1.72 -5.62
C GLU A 127 -3.16 -1.29 -4.19
N VAL A 128 -2.19 -1.38 -3.30
CA VAL A 128 -2.20 -0.81 -1.96
C VAL A 128 -1.30 0.42 -1.99
N ASN A 129 -1.91 1.59 -1.87
CA ASN A 129 -1.22 2.86 -2.00
C ASN A 129 -1.93 3.97 -1.19
N PRO A 130 -1.43 4.33 0.01
CA PRO A 130 -0.19 3.86 0.61
C PRO A 130 -0.36 2.60 1.48
N LEU A 131 0.65 1.73 1.47
CA LEU A 131 0.99 0.86 2.59
C LEU A 131 1.91 1.67 3.53
N LEU A 132 1.46 1.98 4.74
CA LEU A 132 2.22 2.77 5.70
C LEU A 132 3.01 1.86 6.64
N ALA A 133 4.34 2.00 6.66
CA ALA A 133 5.24 1.25 7.54
C ALA A 133 5.57 2.06 8.81
N PHE A 134 5.36 1.46 9.99
CA PHE A 134 5.62 2.06 11.30
C PHE A 134 6.81 1.39 11.99
N GLU A 135 7.17 1.88 13.18
CA GLU A 135 8.19 1.23 14.03
C GLU A 135 7.72 -0.14 14.52
N HIS A 136 6.40 -0.28 14.63
CA HIS A 136 5.72 -1.48 15.09
C HIS A 136 4.52 -1.73 14.16
N GLY A 137 4.70 -2.59 13.15
CA GLY A 137 3.66 -2.93 12.19
C GLY A 137 3.67 -2.15 10.87
N ALA A 138 2.75 -2.55 9.99
CA ALA A 138 2.43 -1.89 8.72
C ALA A 138 0.91 -1.92 8.49
N GLU A 139 0.35 -0.90 7.85
CA GLU A 139 -1.10 -0.77 7.62
C GLU A 139 -1.39 -0.28 6.20
N ALA A 140 -2.24 -1.00 5.46
CA ALA A 140 -2.77 -0.55 4.19
C ALA A 140 -3.80 0.57 4.44
N LEU A 141 -3.50 1.80 4.01
CA LEU A 141 -4.39 2.93 4.24
C LEU A 141 -5.43 3.11 3.13
N ASP A 142 -5.11 2.63 1.94
CA ASP A 142 -6.00 2.59 0.79
C ASP A 142 -5.67 1.38 -0.09
N ALA A 143 -6.70 0.86 -0.78
CA ALA A 143 -6.55 -0.25 -1.70
C ALA A 143 -7.55 -0.16 -2.85
N LEU A 144 -7.05 -0.31 -4.07
CA LEU A 144 -7.85 -0.49 -5.27
C LEU A 144 -7.73 -1.93 -5.74
N VAL A 145 -8.87 -2.57 -6.01
CA VAL A 145 -8.94 -3.91 -6.59
C VAL A 145 -9.77 -3.85 -7.86
N ILE A 146 -9.20 -4.30 -8.97
CA ILE A 146 -9.85 -4.39 -10.28
C ILE A 146 -9.97 -5.86 -10.63
N THR A 147 -11.20 -6.32 -10.80
CA THR A 147 -11.52 -7.69 -11.19
C THR A 147 -12.16 -7.72 -12.57
N ARG A 148 -11.89 -8.78 -13.33
CA ARG A 148 -12.67 -9.12 -14.52
C ARG A 148 -13.90 -9.95 -14.15
N GLU A 149 -14.97 -9.76 -14.92
CA GLU A 149 -16.20 -10.58 -14.82
C GLU A 149 -15.98 -12.03 -15.26
#